data_AF-A0A319D8I1-F1
#
_entry.id   AF-A0A319D8I1-F1
#
_cell.length_a   1.000
_cell.length_b   1.000
_cell.length_c   1.000
_cell.angle_alpha   90.00
_cell.angle_beta   90.00
_cell.angle_gamma   90.00
#
_symmetry.space_group_name_H-M   'P 1'
#
loop_
_entity.id
_entity.type
_entity.pdbx_description
1 polymer ?
#
loop_
_entity_poly.entity_id
_entity_poly.type
_entity_poly.pdbx_seq_one_letter_code
_entity_poly.pdbx_strand_id
1 'polypeptide(L)'
;MGPAAVKEALTASSGTRYANLILSKVFLERHIIHADLDEKTQSVRFRALLKRLMIRRTLASAIPFKSGRIIGKDIPPAVRKVFNTEFNPEEQEAYKTYWIKNRRVMVLDQSDRENPRYRWAMARFRRLVLGASWLGMILLEPTLLEADFPKAVNLQKRRKLVPRWIQYLQEQKQVE
;
A
#
# COMPACT_ATOMS: atom_id res chain seq x y z
N MET A 1 -20.88 -26.49 11.98
CA MET A 1 -19.95 -27.65 11.99
C MET A 1 -19.15 -27.63 13.27
N GLY A 2 -18.95 -28.79 13.90
CA GLY A 2 -18.06 -28.89 15.06
C GLY A 2 -16.58 -28.75 14.67
N PRO A 3 -15.66 -28.52 15.64
CA PRO A 3 -14.24 -28.31 15.37
C PRO A 3 -13.56 -29.45 14.59
N ALA A 4 -13.95 -30.70 14.85
CA ALA A 4 -13.43 -31.88 14.15
C ALA A 4 -13.79 -31.89 12.66
N ALA A 5 -15.05 -31.57 12.33
CA ALA A 5 -15.53 -31.50 10.95
C ALA A 5 -14.87 -30.36 10.17
N VAL A 6 -14.57 -29.23 10.82
CA VAL A 6 -13.80 -28.13 10.21
C VAL A 6 -12.38 -28.55 9.89
N LYS A 7 -11.72 -29.27 10.82
CA LYS A 7 -10.36 -29.80 10.60
C LYS A 7 -10.34 -30.79 9.43
N GLU A 8 -11.28 -31.73 9.40
CA GLU A 8 -11.43 -32.71 8.33
C GLU A 8 -11.62 -32.04 6.97
N ALA A 9 -12.54 -31.08 6.88
CA ALA A 9 -12.79 -30.31 5.68
C ALA A 9 -11.52 -29.60 5.18
N LEU A 10 -10.75 -28.96 6.07
CA LEU A 10 -9.52 -28.25 5.72
C LEU A 10 -8.35 -29.18 5.33
N THR A 11 -8.34 -30.43 5.79
CA THR A 11 -7.28 -31.41 5.46
C THR A 11 -7.62 -32.34 4.30
N ALA A 12 -8.87 -32.37 3.86
CA ALA A 12 -9.34 -33.23 2.78
C ALA A 12 -8.62 -32.95 1.45
N SER A 13 -8.38 -34.01 0.67
CA SER A 13 -7.74 -33.94 -0.65
C SER A 13 -8.59 -33.13 -1.66
N SER A 14 -7.94 -32.64 -2.72
CA SER A 14 -8.60 -31.96 -3.84
C SER A 14 -9.61 -32.89 -4.52
N GLY A 15 -10.79 -32.36 -4.89
CA GLY A 15 -11.88 -33.15 -5.50
C GLY A 15 -12.91 -33.73 -4.51
N THR A 16 -12.81 -33.40 -3.23
CA THR A 16 -13.79 -33.81 -2.21
C THR A 16 -15.05 -32.93 -2.20
N ARG A 17 -16.15 -33.45 -1.65
CA ARG A 17 -17.45 -32.74 -1.47
C ARG A 17 -17.35 -31.37 -0.77
N TYR A 18 -16.25 -31.15 -0.05
CA TYR A 18 -16.01 -29.91 0.70
C TYR A 18 -15.38 -28.80 -0.13
N ALA A 19 -14.99 -29.04 -1.38
CA ALA A 19 -14.31 -28.04 -2.22
C ALA A 19 -15.12 -26.74 -2.34
N ASN A 20 -16.40 -26.83 -2.70
CA ASN A 20 -17.27 -25.65 -2.84
C ASN A 20 -17.61 -25.01 -1.49
N LEU A 21 -17.77 -25.83 -0.45
CA LEU A 21 -18.08 -25.37 0.90
C LEU A 21 -16.95 -24.49 1.47
N ILE A 22 -15.70 -24.92 1.31
CA ILE A 22 -14.52 -24.27 1.90
C ILE A 22 -14.21 -22.93 1.22
N LEU A 23 -14.64 -22.76 -0.03
CA LEU A 23 -14.53 -21.50 -0.77
C LEU A 23 -15.72 -20.56 -0.51
N SER A 24 -16.75 -21.01 0.20
CA SER A 24 -17.91 -20.18 0.49
C SER A 24 -17.59 -19.11 1.53
N LYS A 25 -18.16 -17.91 1.32
CA LYS A 25 -18.11 -16.80 2.29
C LYS A 25 -18.59 -17.22 3.68
N VAL A 26 -19.67 -18.01 3.72
CA VAL A 26 -20.27 -18.50 4.97
C VAL A 26 -19.29 -19.36 5.77
N PHE A 27 -18.51 -20.22 5.11
CA PHE A 27 -17.52 -21.05 5.77
C PHE A 27 -16.36 -20.22 6.32
N LEU A 28 -15.88 -19.23 5.55
CA LEU A 28 -14.84 -18.30 5.98
C LEU A 28 -15.28 -17.56 7.24
N GLU A 29 -16.44 -16.90 7.21
CA GLU A 29 -16.97 -16.09 8.32
C GLU A 29 -17.24 -16.90 9.58
N ARG A 30 -17.81 -18.11 9.45
CA ARG A 30 -18.22 -18.92 10.61
C ARG A 30 -17.10 -19.77 11.20
N HIS A 31 -16.11 -20.14 10.41
CA HIS A 31 -15.14 -21.17 10.82
C HIS A 31 -13.69 -20.73 10.73
N ILE A 32 -13.38 -19.59 10.11
CA ILE A 32 -12.00 -19.13 9.96
C ILE A 32 -11.82 -17.75 10.60
N ILE A 33 -12.65 -16.76 10.28
CA ILE A 33 -12.53 -15.37 10.78
C ILE A 33 -13.55 -15.02 11.87
N HIS A 34 -14.10 -16.04 12.54
CA HIS A 34 -15.12 -15.85 13.57
C HIS A 34 -14.53 -15.12 14.79
N ALA A 35 -15.26 -14.14 15.33
CA ALA A 35 -14.79 -13.28 16.42
C ALA A 35 -14.36 -14.04 17.68
N ASP A 36 -15.02 -15.17 17.98
CA ASP A 36 -14.73 -16.00 19.16
C ASP A 36 -13.49 -16.89 19.02
N LEU A 37 -12.82 -16.90 17.86
CA LEU A 37 -11.61 -17.68 17.65
C LEU A 37 -10.37 -16.86 18.00
N ASP A 38 -9.41 -17.47 18.69
CA ASP A 38 -8.09 -16.88 18.92
C ASP A 38 -7.32 -16.71 17.60
N GLU A 39 -6.52 -15.64 17.52
CA GLU A 39 -5.75 -15.27 16.33
C GLU A 39 -4.86 -16.43 15.82
N LYS A 40 -4.33 -17.25 16.74
CA LYS A 40 -3.48 -18.40 16.39
C LYS A 40 -4.30 -19.49 15.70
N THR A 41 -5.47 -19.87 16.22
CA THR A 41 -6.36 -20.83 15.54
C THR A 41 -6.87 -20.30 14.21
N GLN A 42 -7.25 -19.01 14.15
CA GLN A 42 -7.63 -18.38 12.88
C GLN A 42 -6.52 -18.50 11.85
N SER A 43 -5.28 -18.15 12.23
CA SER A 43 -4.10 -18.23 11.37
C SER A 43 -3.81 -19.65 10.87
N VAL A 44 -3.93 -20.66 11.73
CA VAL A 44 -3.74 -22.06 11.35
C VAL A 44 -4.80 -22.52 10.33
N ARG A 45 -6.08 -22.19 10.57
CA ARG A 45 -7.17 -22.53 9.65
C ARG A 45 -7.04 -21.79 8.32
N PHE A 46 -6.67 -20.51 8.36
CA PHE A 46 -6.44 -19.69 7.17
C PHE A 46 -5.27 -20.22 6.34
N ARG A 47 -4.18 -20.64 7.00
CA ARG A 47 -3.04 -21.27 6.32
C ARG A 47 -3.43 -22.60 5.65
N ALA A 48 -4.26 -23.41 6.30
CA ALA A 48 -4.75 -24.67 5.72
C ALA A 48 -5.63 -24.41 4.48
N LEU A 49 -6.51 -23.41 4.53
CA LEU A 49 -7.30 -22.96 3.39
C LEU A 49 -6.39 -22.50 2.24
N LEU A 50 -5.45 -21.58 2.51
CA LEU A 50 -4.56 -21.01 1.50
C LEU A 50 -3.66 -22.07 0.86
N LYS A 51 -3.24 -23.10 1.59
CA LYS A 51 -2.44 -24.20 1.02
C LYS A 51 -3.13 -24.89 -0.17
N ARG A 52 -4.47 -24.86 -0.22
CA ARG A 52 -5.25 -25.47 -1.31
C ARG A 52 -5.46 -24.53 -2.50
N LEU A 53 -5.53 -23.23 -2.24
CA LEU A 53 -5.84 -22.21 -3.25
C LEU A 53 -4.60 -21.57 -3.86
N MET A 54 -3.52 -21.51 -3.11
CA MET A 54 -2.36 -20.71 -3.43
C MET A 54 -1.10 -21.57 -3.46
N ILE A 55 -0.42 -21.53 -4.58
CA ILE A 55 0.97 -21.99 -4.68
C ILE A 55 1.86 -20.81 -4.31
N ARG A 56 2.55 -20.89 -3.18
CA ARG A 56 3.54 -19.89 -2.77
C ARG A 56 4.94 -20.49 -2.87
N ARG A 57 5.80 -19.86 -3.69
CA ARG A 57 7.23 -20.14 -3.73
C ARG A 57 7.99 -19.01 -3.04
N THR A 58 9.11 -19.34 -2.42
CA THR A 58 10.04 -18.39 -1.78
C THR A 58 11.41 -18.51 -2.42
N LEU A 59 12.30 -17.57 -2.14
CA LEU A 59 13.70 -17.66 -2.59
C LEU A 59 14.41 -18.93 -2.06
N ALA A 60 13.93 -19.50 -0.96
CA ALA A 60 14.44 -20.77 -0.43
C ALA A 60 13.84 -22.02 -1.09
N SER A 61 12.86 -21.87 -1.98
CA SER A 61 12.23 -23.02 -2.66
C SER A 61 13.19 -23.61 -3.69
N ALA A 62 13.22 -24.94 -3.76
CA ALA A 62 13.97 -25.70 -4.77
C ALA A 62 13.00 -26.50 -5.63
N ILE A 63 13.39 -26.77 -6.87
CA ILE A 63 12.65 -27.74 -7.69
C ILE A 63 13.00 -29.14 -7.14
N PRO A 64 12.02 -30.01 -6.85
CA PRO A 64 12.23 -31.33 -6.27
C PRO A 64 12.78 -32.36 -7.29
N PHE A 65 13.62 -31.92 -8.22
CA PHE A 65 14.40 -32.79 -9.11
C PHE A 65 15.86 -32.81 -8.63
N LYS A 66 16.62 -33.82 -9.07
CA LYS A 66 18.02 -34.10 -8.66
C LYS A 66 19.02 -32.93 -8.81
N SER A 67 18.62 -31.80 -9.41
CA SER A 67 19.49 -30.65 -9.64
C SER A 67 19.80 -29.83 -8.38
N GLY A 68 18.99 -29.92 -7.32
CA GLY A 68 19.21 -29.20 -6.06
C GLY A 68 19.25 -27.67 -6.20
N ARG A 69 18.79 -27.12 -7.34
CA ARG A 69 18.86 -25.68 -7.61
C ARG A 69 17.75 -24.94 -6.86
N ILE A 70 18.17 -24.06 -5.96
CA ILE A 70 17.30 -23.18 -5.17
C ILE A 70 17.05 -21.88 -5.96
N ILE A 71 15.82 -21.36 -5.95
CA ILE A 71 15.42 -20.14 -6.68
C ILE A 71 16.32 -18.94 -6.33
N GLY A 72 16.65 -18.78 -5.05
CA GLY A 72 17.46 -17.69 -4.53
C GLY A 72 18.96 -17.93 -4.55
N LYS A 73 19.46 -19.03 -5.12
CA LYS A 73 20.90 -19.36 -5.09
C LYS A 73 21.76 -18.25 -5.73
N ASP A 74 21.27 -17.68 -6.82
CA ASP A 74 21.98 -16.68 -7.60
C ASP A 74 21.56 -15.25 -7.21
N ILE A 75 20.72 -15.10 -6.18
CA ILE A 75 20.24 -13.79 -5.71
C ILE A 75 21.04 -13.40 -4.47
N PRO A 76 21.73 -12.23 -4.49
CA PRO A 76 22.50 -11.79 -3.33
C PRO A 76 21.58 -11.54 -2.13
N PRO A 77 22.07 -11.73 -0.90
CA PRO A 77 21.28 -11.49 0.30
C PRO A 77 20.84 -10.03 0.35
N ALA A 78 19.54 -9.81 0.61
CA ALA A 78 19.02 -8.48 0.86
C ALA A 78 19.47 -8.02 2.25
N VAL A 79 20.35 -7.01 2.31
CA VAL A 79 20.76 -6.38 3.56
C VAL A 79 19.94 -5.12 3.77
N ARG A 80 19.06 -5.12 4.78
CA ARG A 80 18.32 -3.92 5.19
C ARG A 80 19.12 -3.18 6.24
N LYS A 81 19.62 -1.99 5.89
CA LYS A 81 20.16 -1.02 6.86
C LYS A 81 19.11 0.05 7.11
N VAL A 82 18.80 0.31 8.38
CA VAL A 82 17.91 1.39 8.80
C VAL A 82 18.80 2.47 9.40
N PHE A 83 18.75 3.67 8.81
CA PHE A 83 19.43 4.84 9.34
C PHE A 83 18.38 5.67 10.07
N ASN A 84 18.60 5.89 11.36
CA ASN A 84 17.80 6.82 12.14
C ASN A 84 18.48 8.17 12.04
N THR A 85 17.88 9.10 11.31
CA THR A 85 18.33 10.49 11.21
C THR A 85 17.47 11.34 12.13
N GLU A 86 18.10 12.13 12.99
CA GLU A 86 17.40 13.11 13.82
C GLU A 86 17.07 14.34 12.98
N PHE A 87 15.92 14.97 13.27
CA PHE A 87 15.57 16.24 12.64
C PHE A 87 16.35 17.36 13.30
N ASN A 88 16.83 18.30 12.49
CA ASN A 88 17.24 19.58 13.02
C ASN A 88 16.01 20.34 13.58
N PRO A 89 16.19 21.30 14.50
CA PRO A 89 15.07 22.04 15.08
C PRO A 89 14.16 22.70 14.05
N GLU A 90 14.75 23.31 13.01
CA GLU A 90 14.02 23.93 11.89
C GLU A 90 13.22 22.91 11.07
N GLU A 91 13.82 21.76 10.78
CA GLU A 91 13.15 20.67 10.05
C GLU A 91 11.98 20.10 10.85
N GLN A 92 12.17 19.95 12.15
CA GLN A 92 11.14 19.47 13.06
C GLN A 92 9.97 20.45 13.14
N GLU A 93 10.24 21.75 13.17
CA GLU A 93 9.20 22.79 13.15
C GLU A 93 8.45 22.83 11.82
N ALA A 94 9.17 22.76 10.70
CA ALA A 94 8.58 22.68 9.36
C ALA A 94 7.65 21.45 9.24
N TYR A 95 8.13 20.28 9.70
CA TYR A 95 7.33 19.06 9.72
C TYR A 95 6.11 19.18 10.65
N LYS A 96 6.26 19.72 11.86
CA LYS A 96 5.15 19.92 12.81
C LYS A 96 4.06 20.82 12.21
N THR A 97 4.45 21.94 11.60
CA THR A 97 3.54 22.86 10.94
C THR A 97 2.78 22.17 9.81
N TYR A 98 3.50 21.40 9.00
CA TYR A 98 2.93 20.61 7.92
C TYR A 98 1.97 19.52 8.40
N TRP A 99 2.35 18.82 9.48
CA TRP A 99 1.56 17.80 10.13
C TRP A 99 0.25 18.38 10.67
N ILE A 100 0.31 19.48 11.42
CA ILE A 100 -0.88 20.12 12.00
C ILE A 100 -1.91 20.48 10.92
N LYS A 101 -1.45 20.96 9.77
CA LYS A 101 -2.30 21.31 8.63
C LYS A 101 -3.01 20.09 8.01
N ASN A 102 -2.33 18.94 7.95
CA ASN A 102 -2.80 17.77 7.20
C ASN A 102 -3.27 16.57 8.07
N ARG A 103 -3.04 16.59 9.39
CA ARG A 103 -3.30 15.45 10.32
C ARG A 103 -4.75 14.96 10.36
N ARG A 104 -5.72 15.79 9.97
CA ARG A 104 -7.14 15.41 9.90
C ARG A 104 -7.42 14.62 8.62
N VAL A 105 -6.95 13.37 8.59
CA VAL A 105 -7.07 12.48 7.43
C VAL A 105 -8.39 11.72 7.43
N MET A 106 -8.90 11.32 8.58
CA MET A 106 -10.24 10.71 8.65
C MET A 106 -11.30 11.80 8.77
N VAL A 107 -12.26 11.75 7.85
CA VAL A 107 -13.42 12.65 7.82
C VAL A 107 -14.66 11.78 7.90
N LEU A 108 -15.59 12.15 8.77
CA LEU A 108 -16.89 11.51 8.82
C LEU A 108 -17.68 11.97 7.59
N ASP A 109 -17.99 11.04 6.70
CA ASP A 109 -18.86 11.31 5.57
C ASP A 109 -20.32 11.17 6.03
N GLN A 110 -21.05 12.27 5.99
CA GLN A 110 -22.46 12.37 6.34
C GLN A 110 -23.37 12.38 5.10
N SER A 111 -22.85 12.06 3.91
CA SER A 111 -23.65 11.96 2.69
C SER A 111 -24.82 10.98 2.81
N ASP A 112 -24.63 9.93 3.63
CA ASP A 112 -25.65 8.97 4.01
C ASP A 112 -25.99 9.18 5.49
N ARG A 113 -27.18 9.73 5.78
CA ARG A 113 -27.62 10.08 7.14
C ARG A 113 -27.88 8.86 8.01
N GLU A 114 -28.21 7.72 7.42
CA GLU A 114 -28.54 6.49 8.16
C GLU A 114 -27.29 5.70 8.52
N ASN A 115 -26.21 5.85 7.74
CA ASN A 115 -24.96 5.12 7.95
C ASN A 115 -23.73 5.99 7.66
N PRO A 116 -23.37 6.91 8.57
CA PRO A 116 -22.21 7.76 8.38
C PRO A 116 -20.94 6.91 8.39
N ARG A 117 -20.12 7.05 7.36
CA ARG A 117 -18.88 6.26 7.20
C ARG A 117 -17.67 7.15 7.35
N TYR A 118 -16.67 6.69 8.08
CA TYR A 118 -15.36 7.33 8.06
C TYR A 118 -14.72 7.11 6.69
N ARG A 119 -14.40 8.21 6.00
CA ARG A 119 -13.64 8.19 4.75
C ARG A 119 -12.27 8.80 4.96
N TRP A 120 -11.30 8.26 4.24
CA TRP A 120 -9.96 8.81 4.16
C TRP A 120 -9.97 9.99 3.20
N ALA A 121 -9.64 11.19 3.69
CA ALA A 121 -9.34 12.36 2.89
C ALA A 121 -8.00 12.14 2.17
N MET A 122 -8.04 11.41 1.05
CA MET A 122 -6.85 10.96 0.31
C MET A 122 -5.91 12.10 -0.08
N ALA A 123 -6.43 13.30 -0.36
CA ALA A 123 -5.59 14.47 -0.63
C ALA A 123 -4.68 14.82 0.56
N ARG A 124 -5.23 14.87 1.78
CA ARG A 124 -4.45 15.13 3.00
C ARG A 124 -3.53 13.97 3.35
N PHE A 125 -3.98 12.75 3.12
CA PHE A 125 -3.15 11.56 3.33
C PHE A 125 -1.91 11.58 2.45
N ARG A 126 -2.08 11.79 1.14
CA ARG A 126 -0.97 11.86 0.17
C ARG A 126 0.03 12.95 0.53
N ARG A 127 -0.46 14.11 0.97
CA ARG A 127 0.36 15.22 1.49
C ARG A 127 1.22 14.77 2.67
N LEU A 128 0.61 14.18 3.71
CA LEU A 128 1.36 13.66 4.85
C LEU A 128 2.40 12.61 4.45
N VAL A 129 2.07 11.72 3.52
CA VAL A 129 3.01 10.71 3.01
C VAL A 129 4.20 11.36 2.30
N LEU A 130 3.97 12.40 1.48
CA LEU A 130 5.03 13.16 0.83
C LEU A 130 5.97 13.78 1.88
N GLY A 131 5.43 14.56 2.82
CA GLY A 131 6.22 15.21 3.87
C GLY A 131 6.92 14.24 4.82
N ALA A 132 6.35 13.06 5.07
CA ALA A 132 6.98 12.01 5.89
C ALA A 132 8.06 11.21 5.14
N SER A 133 8.00 11.16 3.81
CA SER A 133 9.02 10.46 3.01
C SER A 133 10.30 11.29 2.90
N TRP A 134 10.14 12.59 2.64
CA TRP A 134 11.26 13.54 2.61
C TRP A 134 10.74 14.95 2.83
N LEU A 135 11.34 15.69 3.77
CA LEU A 135 10.91 17.05 4.11
C LEU A 135 10.98 18.00 2.90
N GLY A 136 11.95 17.81 1.99
CA GLY A 136 12.06 18.60 0.76
C GLY A 136 10.83 18.48 -0.16
N MET A 137 10.04 17.40 -0.05
CA MET A 137 8.79 17.28 -0.80
C MET A 137 7.73 18.28 -0.33
N ILE A 138 7.82 18.84 0.87
CA ILE A 138 6.91 19.91 1.33
C ILE A 138 7.12 21.16 0.47
N LEU A 139 8.36 21.47 0.10
CA LEU A 139 8.71 22.60 -0.77
C LEU A 139 8.27 22.37 -2.22
N LEU A 140 8.34 21.13 -2.69
CA LEU A 140 7.95 20.75 -4.05
C LEU A 140 6.44 20.52 -4.20
N GLU A 141 5.72 20.33 -3.10
CA GLU A 141 4.29 20.01 -3.11
C GLU A 141 3.45 21.01 -3.94
N PRO A 142 3.59 22.34 -3.78
CA PRO A 142 2.78 23.29 -4.54
C PRO A 142 2.93 23.09 -6.05
N THR A 143 4.17 22.88 -6.51
CA THR A 143 4.48 22.63 -7.93
C THR A 143 3.92 21.30 -8.40
N LEU A 144 3.99 20.25 -7.58
CA LEU A 144 3.48 18.92 -7.93
C LEU A 144 1.94 18.86 -7.95
N LEU A 145 1.27 19.68 -7.15
CA LEU A 145 -0.18 19.74 -7.03
C LEU A 145 -0.81 20.80 -7.95
N GLU A 146 0.00 21.52 -8.71
CA GLU A 146 -0.49 22.54 -9.63
C GLU A 146 -1.32 21.88 -10.75
N ALA A 147 -2.51 22.43 -11.01
CA ALA A 147 -3.46 21.83 -11.95
C ALA A 147 -2.88 21.69 -13.37
N ASP A 148 -1.98 22.59 -13.75
CA ASP A 148 -1.29 22.61 -15.03
C ASP A 148 0.00 21.77 -15.05
N PHE A 149 0.39 21.13 -13.96
CA PHE A 149 1.61 20.31 -13.92
C PHE A 149 1.62 19.20 -15.00
N PRO A 150 0.53 18.44 -15.25
CA PRO A 150 0.50 17.47 -16.34
C PRO A 150 0.69 18.11 -17.73
N LYS A 151 0.17 19.32 -17.91
CA LYS A 151 0.31 20.09 -19.16
C LYS A 151 1.75 20.57 -19.32
N ALA A 152 2.39 21.05 -18.25
CA ALA A 152 3.80 21.43 -18.23
C ALA A 152 4.72 20.23 -18.54
N VAL A 153 4.48 19.06 -17.93
CA VAL A 153 5.22 17.82 -18.22
C VAL A 153 5.05 17.42 -19.69
N ASN A 154 3.85 17.52 -20.25
CA ASN A 154 3.61 17.23 -21.66
C ASN A 154 4.31 18.24 -22.60
N LEU A 155 4.37 19.52 -22.23
CA LEU A 155 5.13 20.53 -22.96
C LEU A 155 6.64 20.27 -22.89
N GLN A 156 7.15 19.80 -21.75
CA GLN A 156 8.56 19.43 -21.60
C GLN A 156 8.91 18.19 -22.42
N LYS A 157 8.07 17.15 -22.42
CA LYS A 157 8.23 15.98 -23.30
C LYS A 157 8.32 16.37 -24.78
N ARG A 158 7.56 17.39 -25.17
CA ARG A 158 7.57 17.96 -26.53
C ARG A 158 8.71 18.96 -26.76
N ARG A 159 9.61 19.17 -25.80
CA ARG A 159 10.70 20.18 -25.80
C ARG A 159 10.23 21.62 -26.07
N LYS A 160 8.97 21.93 -25.73
CA LYS A 160 8.32 23.24 -25.96
C LYS A 160 8.21 24.10 -24.70
N LEU A 161 8.47 23.53 -23.53
CA LEU A 161 8.34 24.24 -22.26
C LEU A 161 9.41 25.34 -22.11
N VAL A 162 10.68 24.99 -22.27
CA VAL A 162 11.80 25.93 -22.10
C VAL A 162 11.74 27.10 -23.09
N PRO A 163 11.50 26.91 -24.42
CA PRO A 163 11.37 28.04 -25.34
C PRO A 163 10.22 28.99 -25.01
N ARG A 164 9.06 28.46 -24.60
CA ARG A 164 7.90 29.27 -24.21
C ARG A 164 8.14 30.03 -22.90
N TRP A 165 8.83 29.41 -21.95
CA TRP A 165 9.18 30.06 -20.69
C TRP A 165 10.19 31.19 -20.91
N ILE A 166 11.18 30.99 -21.78
CA ILE A 166 12.12 32.05 -22.16
C ILE A 166 11.39 33.21 -22.85
N GLN A 167 10.46 32.94 -23.78
CA GLN A 167 9.64 34.00 -24.39
C GLN A 167 8.81 34.76 -23.35
N TYR A 168 8.16 34.05 -22.43
CA TYR A 168 7.38 34.67 -21.36
C TYR A 168 8.24 35.57 -20.44
N LEU A 169 9.44 35.14 -20.08
CA LEU A 169 10.39 35.96 -19.30
C LEU A 169 10.88 37.19 -20.07
N GLN A 170 11.02 37.08 -21.39
CA GLN A 170 11.39 38.21 -22.24
C GLN A 170 10.24 39.22 -22.38
N GLU A 171 8.99 38.75 -22.49
CA GLU A 171 7.79 39.58 -22.55
C GLU A 171 7.53 40.30 -21.22
N GLN A 172 7.74 39.63 -20.07
CA GLN A 172 7.59 40.25 -18.75
C GLN A 172 8.61 41.37 -18.50
N LYS A 173 9.83 41.24 -19.04
CA LYS A 173 10.88 42.27 -18.95
C LYS A 173 10.65 43.52 -19.81
N GLN A 174 9.67 43.50 -20.73
CA GLN A 174 9.33 44.67 -21.55
C GLN A 174 8.22 45.54 -20.93
N VAL A 175 7.65 45.12 -19.80
CA VAL A 175 6.56 45.82 -19.10
C VAL A 175 7.07 46.59 -17.86
N GLU A 176 8.35 46.45 -17.53
CA GLU A 176 9.10 47.33 -16.60
C GLU A 176 9.88 48.39 -17.38
#